data_AF-A0A355DUL1-F1
#
_entry.id   AF-A0A355DUL1-F1
#
_cell.length_a   1.000
_cell.length_b   1.000
_cell.length_c   1.000
_cell.angle_alpha   90.00
_cell.angle_beta   90.00
_cell.angle_gamma   90.00
#
_symmetry.space_group_name_H-M   'P 1'
#
loop_
_entity.id
_entity.type
_entity.pdbx_description
1 polymer ?
#
loop_
_entity_poly.entity_id
_entity_poly.type
_entity_poly.pdbx_seq_one_letter_code
_entity_poly.pdbx_strand_id
1 'polypeptide(L)'
;DFFGMLRAWHEDSKILDNWKKLRLIVSHSTEVYIPLNINYSPFNVGLTIQLPEFTPAQVAELARKYGHSLSQAEVSLLINMVGGHPGLIKQPFIELKKANDITLEHLLSNATTDAGLYGNHLRKRWLELEDNPMLMAAMREVVHATNGVQLESKLAY
;
A
#
# COMPACT_ATOMS: atom_id res chain seq x y z
N ASP A 1 0.65 -23.19 -12.28
CA ASP A 1 -0.10 -24.23 -11.57
C ASP A 1 -1.01 -23.66 -10.47
N PHE A 2 -0.47 -23.03 -9.41
CA PHE A 2 -1.26 -22.49 -8.28
C PHE A 2 -2.41 -21.52 -8.63
N PHE A 3 -2.15 -20.46 -9.40
CA PHE A 3 -3.19 -19.48 -9.72
C PHE A 3 -4.30 -20.02 -10.64
N GLY A 4 -3.96 -21.00 -11.49
CA GLY A 4 -4.94 -21.71 -12.32
C GLY A 4 -5.90 -22.53 -11.47
N MET A 5 -5.39 -23.18 -10.42
CA MET A 5 -6.22 -23.92 -9.45
C MET A 5 -7.19 -22.99 -8.71
N LEU A 6 -6.75 -21.83 -8.22
CA LEU A 6 -7.64 -20.86 -7.57
C LEU A 6 -8.76 -20.39 -8.50
N ARG A 7 -8.44 -20.16 -9.78
CA ARG A 7 -9.43 -19.82 -10.80
C ARG A 7 -10.41 -20.96 -11.02
N ALA A 8 -9.94 -22.20 -11.15
CA ALA A 8 -10.81 -23.36 -11.34
C ALA A 8 -11.81 -23.49 -10.18
N TRP A 9 -11.36 -23.36 -8.94
CA TRP A 9 -12.23 -23.40 -7.76
C TRP A 9 -13.25 -22.25 -7.72
N HIS A 10 -12.86 -21.06 -8.15
CA HIS A 10 -13.80 -19.95 -8.31
C HIS A 10 -14.88 -20.25 -9.37
N GLU A 11 -14.51 -20.80 -10.53
CA GLU A 11 -15.47 -21.16 -11.57
C GLU A 11 -16.38 -22.32 -11.13
N ASP A 12 -15.83 -23.35 -10.49
CA ASP A 12 -16.58 -24.47 -9.92
C ASP A 12 -17.61 -24.01 -8.88
N SER A 13 -17.27 -22.98 -8.10
CA SER A 13 -18.20 -22.39 -7.11
C SER A 13 -19.45 -21.77 -7.74
N LYS A 14 -19.46 -21.48 -9.04
CA LYS A 14 -20.65 -20.96 -9.73
C LYS A 14 -21.65 -22.06 -10.08
N ILE A 15 -21.17 -23.30 -10.27
CA ILE A 15 -21.96 -24.41 -10.83
C ILE A 15 -22.23 -25.49 -9.78
N LEU A 16 -21.22 -25.89 -9.01
CA LEU A 16 -21.31 -27.00 -8.07
C LEU A 16 -21.79 -26.52 -6.70
N ASP A 17 -22.89 -27.10 -6.21
CA ASP A 17 -23.54 -26.65 -4.96
C ASP A 17 -22.65 -26.72 -3.72
N ASN A 18 -21.78 -27.73 -3.64
CA ASN A 18 -20.82 -27.84 -2.54
C ASN A 18 -19.76 -26.73 -2.58
N TRP A 19 -19.36 -26.29 -3.78
CA TRP A 19 -18.34 -25.26 -3.96
C TRP A 19 -18.86 -23.84 -3.75
N LYS A 20 -20.18 -23.62 -3.83
CA LYS A 20 -20.82 -22.32 -3.50
C LYS A 20 -20.55 -21.85 -2.06
N LYS A 21 -20.13 -22.74 -1.16
CA LYS A 21 -19.75 -22.42 0.23
C LYS A 21 -18.32 -21.88 0.36
N LEU A 22 -17.48 -22.07 -0.66
CA LEU A 22 -16.12 -21.56 -0.67
C LEU A 22 -16.12 -20.06 -1.00
N ARG A 23 -15.37 -19.27 -0.23
CA ARG A 23 -15.11 -17.85 -0.49
C ARG A 23 -13.61 -17.67 -0.54
N LEU A 24 -13.10 -17.25 -1.70
CA LEU A 24 -11.68 -16.98 -1.91
C LEU A 24 -11.46 -15.48 -1.92
N ILE A 25 -10.49 -15.02 -1.15
CA ILE A 25 -10.02 -13.63 -1.17
C ILE A 25 -8.55 -13.68 -1.57
N VAL A 26 -8.22 -13.02 -2.67
CA VAL A 26 -6.85 -12.92 -3.17
C VAL A 26 -6.43 -11.46 -3.10
N SER A 27 -5.40 -11.18 -2.31
CA SER A 27 -4.77 -9.86 -2.22
C SER A 27 -3.42 -9.91 -2.93
N HIS A 28 -3.18 -8.98 -3.85
CA HIS A 28 -1.91 -8.85 -4.57
C HIS A 28 -1.49 -7.38 -4.59
N SER A 29 -0.17 -7.14 -4.65
CA SER A 29 0.41 -5.80 -4.80
C SER A 29 1.03 -5.71 -6.20
N THR A 30 0.87 -4.57 -6.86
CA THR A 30 1.47 -4.30 -8.17
C THR A 30 3.00 -4.20 -8.12
N GLU A 31 3.59 -4.14 -6.92
CA GLU A 31 5.06 -4.06 -6.75
C GLU A 31 5.82 -5.30 -7.24
N VAL A 32 5.16 -6.46 -7.30
CA VAL A 32 5.78 -7.70 -7.80
C VAL A 32 4.96 -8.17 -8.99
N TYR A 33 5.22 -7.57 -10.15
CA TYR A 33 4.65 -8.05 -11.41
C TYR A 33 5.29 -9.40 -11.74
N ILE A 34 4.66 -10.47 -11.25
CA ILE A 34 4.99 -11.83 -11.69
C ILE A 34 4.76 -11.84 -13.20
N PRO A 35 5.74 -12.22 -14.04
CA PRO A 35 5.53 -12.33 -15.47
C PRO A 35 4.48 -13.42 -15.72
N LEU A 36 3.23 -12.99 -15.83
CA LEU A 36 2.09 -13.83 -16.15
C LEU A 36 1.86 -13.74 -17.64
N ASN A 37 1.54 -14.88 -18.25
CA ASN A 37 1.16 -14.92 -19.66
C ASN A 37 -0.06 -14.00 -19.85
N ILE A 38 0.10 -12.98 -20.70
CA ILE A 38 -0.91 -11.95 -20.99
C ILE A 38 -2.26 -12.52 -21.44
N ASN A 39 -2.26 -13.71 -22.04
CA ASN A 39 -3.48 -14.40 -22.49
C ASN A 39 -4.22 -15.11 -21.34
N TYR A 40 -3.60 -15.20 -20.16
CA TYR A 40 -4.13 -15.90 -19.00
C TYR A 40 -3.92 -15.05 -17.74
N SER A 41 -4.62 -13.93 -17.60
CA SER A 41 -4.67 -13.22 -16.32
C SER A 41 -5.47 -14.06 -15.31
N PRO A 42 -4.82 -14.61 -14.27
CA PRO A 42 -5.51 -15.40 -13.26
C PRO A 42 -6.37 -14.54 -12.34
N PHE A 43 -6.20 -13.22 -12.36
CA PHE A 43 -6.83 -12.27 -11.43
C PHE A 43 -8.01 -11.51 -12.04
N ASN A 44 -8.33 -11.74 -13.32
CA ASN A 44 -9.48 -11.14 -13.99
C ASN A 44 -10.80 -11.90 -13.70
N VAL A 45 -10.95 -12.48 -12.50
CA VAL A 45 -12.15 -13.21 -12.08
C VAL A 45 -12.62 -12.78 -10.70
N GLY A 46 -13.93 -12.74 -10.52
CA GLY A 46 -14.58 -12.37 -9.25
C GLY A 46 -14.78 -10.86 -9.10
N LEU A 47 -15.07 -10.44 -7.88
CA LEU A 47 -15.22 -9.03 -7.52
C LEU A 47 -13.84 -8.41 -7.24
N THR A 48 -13.41 -7.49 -8.10
CA THR A 48 -12.21 -6.70 -7.86
C THR A 48 -12.52 -5.54 -6.92
N ILE A 49 -11.84 -5.52 -5.77
CA ILE A 49 -11.88 -4.38 -4.84
C ILE A 49 -10.53 -3.69 -4.92
N GLN A 50 -10.53 -2.46 -5.44
CA GLN A 50 -9.34 -1.61 -5.35
C GLN A 50 -9.24 -1.03 -3.94
N LEU A 51 -8.02 -0.96 -3.43
CA LEU A 51 -7.72 -0.32 -2.16
C LEU A 51 -7.00 1.00 -2.45
N PRO A 52 -7.75 2.10 -2.70
CA PRO A 52 -7.15 3.40 -2.91
C PRO A 52 -6.55 3.93 -1.60
N GLU A 53 -5.90 5.09 -1.72
CA GLU A 53 -5.53 5.88 -0.56
C GLU A 53 -6.72 6.16 0.35
N PHE A 54 -6.49 6.08 1.66
CA PHE A 54 -7.48 6.39 2.67
C PHE A 54 -7.71 7.89 2.79
N THR A 55 -8.99 8.24 2.83
CA THR A 55 -9.45 9.58 3.19
C THR A 55 -9.20 9.88 4.68
N PRO A 56 -9.18 11.16 5.10
CA PRO A 56 -9.09 11.52 6.52
C PRO A 56 -10.09 10.81 7.42
N ALA A 57 -11.35 10.67 6.97
CA ALA A 57 -12.38 9.95 7.70
C ALA A 57 -12.04 8.45 7.86
N GLN A 58 -11.49 7.82 6.82
CA GLN A 58 -11.07 6.42 6.87
C GLN A 58 -9.85 6.22 7.77
N VAL A 59 -8.90 7.16 7.80
CA VAL A 59 -7.75 7.14 8.71
C VAL A 59 -8.22 7.22 10.18
N ALA A 60 -9.11 8.15 10.49
CA ALA A 60 -9.69 8.29 11.83
C ALA A 60 -10.46 7.02 12.25
N GLU A 61 -11.27 6.46 11.35
CA GLU A 61 -12.00 5.23 11.61
C GLU A 61 -11.07 4.02 11.79
N LEU A 62 -9.98 3.96 11.01
CA LEU A 62 -8.98 2.93 11.17
C LEU A 62 -8.31 3.05 12.54
N ALA A 63 -7.89 4.25 12.96
CA ALA A 63 -7.30 4.47 14.28
C ALA A 63 -8.24 3.98 15.41
N ARG A 64 -9.55 4.25 15.29
CA ARG A 64 -10.56 3.78 16.24
C ARG A 64 -10.61 2.25 16.33
N LYS A 65 -10.49 1.55 15.19
CA LYS A 65 -10.41 0.07 15.17
C LYS A 65 -9.14 -0.47 15.82
N TYR A 66 -8.08 0.32 15.90
CA TYR A 66 -6.87 0.00 16.66
C TYR A 66 -6.94 0.41 18.14
N GLY A 67 -8.03 1.06 18.56
CA GLY A 67 -8.23 1.50 19.94
C GLY A 67 -7.78 2.93 20.24
N HIS A 68 -7.47 3.73 19.22
CA HIS A 68 -7.01 5.11 19.36
C HIS A 68 -8.04 6.09 18.79
N SER A 69 -8.25 7.21 19.49
CA SER A 69 -9.09 8.31 19.00
C SER A 69 -8.20 9.48 18.63
N LEU A 70 -7.92 9.64 17.34
CA LEU A 70 -7.11 10.75 16.85
C LEU A 70 -7.95 12.02 16.72
N SER A 71 -7.33 13.14 17.06
CA SER A 71 -7.80 14.47 16.68
C SER A 71 -7.66 14.72 15.18
N GLN A 72 -8.36 15.73 14.66
CA GLN A 72 -8.22 16.15 13.27
C GLN A 72 -6.79 16.62 12.93
N ALA A 73 -6.08 17.18 13.91
CA ALA A 73 -4.70 17.61 13.75
C ALA A 73 -3.76 16.40 13.58
N GLU A 74 -3.93 15.36 14.39
CA GLU A 74 -3.17 14.10 14.29
C GLU A 74 -3.43 13.36 12.98
N VAL A 75 -4.69 13.31 12.54
CA VAL A 75 -5.04 12.73 11.23
C VAL A 75 -4.36 13.50 10.10
N SER A 76 -4.40 14.82 10.15
CA SER A 76 -3.76 15.69 9.15
C SER A 76 -2.24 15.53 9.16
N LEU A 77 -1.63 15.43 10.34
CA LEU A 77 -0.20 15.22 10.51
C LEU A 77 0.24 13.91 9.82
N LEU A 78 -0.48 12.83 10.08
CA LEU A 78 -0.18 11.52 9.50
C LEU A 78 -0.38 11.52 7.97
N ILE A 79 -1.49 12.07 7.48
CA ILE A 79 -1.76 12.14 6.03
C ILE A 79 -0.76 13.02 5.30
N ASN A 80 -0.35 14.15 5.88
CA ASN A 80 0.67 15.00 5.26
C ASN A 80 2.03 14.29 5.15
N MET A 81 2.31 13.31 6.01
CA MET A 81 3.57 12.58 5.98
C MET A 81 3.58 11.42 4.98
N VAL A 82 2.49 10.66 4.86
CA VAL A 82 2.46 9.42 4.05
C VAL A 82 1.29 9.34 3.06
N GLY A 83 0.59 10.46 2.84
CA GLY A 83 -0.66 10.49 2.08
C GLY A 83 -1.73 9.62 2.74
N GLY A 84 -2.61 9.03 1.94
CA GLY A 84 -3.54 8.01 2.42
C GLY A 84 -3.01 6.58 2.31
N HIS A 85 -1.71 6.36 2.15
CA HIS A 85 -1.18 5.03 1.80
C HIS A 85 -1.55 3.95 2.86
N PRO A 86 -2.43 2.97 2.54
CA PRO A 86 -3.01 2.06 3.53
C PRO A 86 -2.00 1.30 4.38
N GLY A 87 -0.89 0.87 3.75
CA GLY A 87 0.17 0.12 4.42
C GLY A 87 1.07 0.96 5.33
N LEU A 88 1.18 2.27 5.09
CA LEU A 88 2.01 3.17 5.92
C LEU A 88 1.18 3.74 7.06
N ILE A 89 -0.06 4.16 6.77
CA ILE A 89 -1.03 4.65 7.77
C ILE A 89 -1.22 3.67 8.93
N LYS A 90 -1.20 2.37 8.67
CA LYS A 90 -1.42 1.35 9.70
C LYS A 90 -0.27 1.25 10.71
N GLN A 91 0.97 1.58 10.33
CA GLN A 91 2.16 1.30 11.14
C GLN A 91 2.16 2.08 12.48
N PRO A 92 1.87 3.39 12.53
CA PRO A 92 1.80 4.11 13.80
C PRO A 92 0.80 3.47 14.76
N PHE A 93 -0.36 3.01 14.26
CA PHE A 93 -1.40 2.41 15.10
C PHE A 93 -0.99 1.06 15.68
N ILE A 94 -0.15 0.30 14.97
CA ILE A 94 0.44 -0.92 15.52
C ILE A 94 1.41 -0.58 16.66
N GLU A 95 2.26 0.44 16.47
CA GLU A 95 3.25 0.83 17.49
C GLU A 95 2.59 1.47 18.73
N LEU A 96 1.60 2.34 18.54
CA LEU A 96 0.82 2.93 19.63
C LEU A 96 0.08 1.87 20.46
N LYS A 97 -0.31 0.75 19.84
CA LYS A 97 -0.93 -0.37 20.57
C LYS A 97 0.06 -1.15 21.43
N LYS A 98 1.37 -1.12 21.09
CA LYS A 98 2.42 -1.82 21.84
C LYS A 98 2.97 -0.98 23.01
N ALA A 99 2.94 0.34 22.88
CA ALA A 99 3.53 1.26 23.86
C ALA A 99 2.42 2.00 24.63
N ASN A 100 2.46 1.94 25.96
CA ASN A 100 1.41 2.56 26.78
C ASN A 100 1.52 4.09 26.89
N ASP A 101 2.70 4.69 26.64
CA ASP A 101 2.97 6.11 26.91
C ASP A 101 3.69 6.83 25.76
N ILE A 102 3.38 6.49 24.51
CA ILE A 102 3.94 7.18 23.35
C ILE A 102 2.82 7.89 22.57
N THR A 103 3.04 9.15 22.22
CA THR A 103 2.12 9.92 21.37
C THR A 103 2.42 9.70 19.89
N LEU A 104 1.45 10.00 19.03
CA LEU A 104 1.64 9.94 17.59
C LEU A 104 2.74 10.90 17.14
N GLU A 105 2.77 12.12 17.67
CA GLU A 105 3.79 13.13 17.35
C GLU A 105 5.18 12.63 17.68
N HIS A 106 5.35 11.95 18.82
CA HIS A 106 6.64 11.40 19.20
C HIS A 106 7.09 10.31 18.21
N LEU A 107 6.21 9.40 17.80
CA LEU A 107 6.53 8.39 16.77
C LEU A 107 6.88 9.03 15.43
N LEU A 108 6.19 10.10 15.07
CA LEU A 108 6.39 10.77 13.78
C LEU A 108 7.61 11.69 13.76
N SER A 109 8.14 12.10 14.92
CA SER A 109 9.27 13.04 15.02
C SER A 109 10.56 12.55 14.34
N ASN A 110 10.80 11.23 14.32
CA ASN A 110 11.93 10.61 13.64
C ASN A 110 11.50 9.61 12.56
N ALA A 111 10.21 9.59 12.18
CA ALA A 111 9.64 8.53 11.35
C ALA A 111 10.30 8.37 9.97
N THR A 112 10.86 9.45 9.42
CA THR A 112 11.53 9.46 8.11
C THR A 112 13.03 9.16 8.18
N THR A 113 13.57 8.84 9.36
CA THR A 113 14.97 8.45 9.53
C THR A 113 15.17 6.96 9.32
N ASP A 114 16.43 6.52 9.16
CA ASP A 114 16.77 5.10 9.03
C ASP A 114 16.32 4.22 10.21
N ALA A 115 16.28 4.80 11.41
CA ALA A 115 15.80 4.13 12.62
C ALA A 115 14.31 4.39 12.90
N GLY A 116 13.69 5.23 12.09
CA GLY A 116 12.30 5.66 12.24
C GLY A 116 11.29 4.63 11.79
N LEU A 117 10.03 4.91 12.09
CA LEU A 117 8.88 4.08 11.75
C LEU A 117 8.87 3.62 10.28
N TYR A 118 9.21 4.52 9.35
CA TYR A 118 9.18 4.26 7.91
C TYR A 118 10.55 3.92 7.32
N GLY A 119 11.59 3.75 8.15
CA GLY A 119 12.97 3.56 7.68
C GLY A 119 13.14 2.37 6.71
N ASN A 120 12.52 1.22 7.01
CA ASN A 120 12.56 0.06 6.12
C ASN A 120 11.91 0.33 4.75
N HIS A 121 10.79 1.06 4.73
CA HIS A 121 10.12 1.44 3.49
C HIS A 121 10.99 2.38 2.67
N LEU A 122 11.53 3.42 3.31
CA LEU A 122 12.41 4.41 2.66
C LEU A 122 13.69 3.76 2.13
N ARG A 123 14.29 2.83 2.88
CA ARG A 123 15.46 2.09 2.42
C ARG A 123 15.17 1.22 1.19
N LYS A 124 14.01 0.54 1.17
CA LYS A 124 13.59 -0.23 -0.01
C LYS A 124 13.46 0.69 -1.24
N ARG A 125 12.80 1.84 -1.08
CA ARG A 125 12.68 2.85 -2.15
C ARG A 125 14.03 3.41 -2.58
N TRP A 126 14.94 3.66 -1.64
CA TRP A 126 16.29 4.12 -1.94
C TRP A 126 17.07 3.10 -2.80
N LEU A 127 17.05 1.83 -2.43
CA LEU A 127 17.71 0.77 -3.19
C LEU A 127 17.15 0.66 -4.62
N GLU A 128 15.82 0.75 -4.77
CA GLU A 128 15.17 0.74 -6.10
C GLU A 128 15.60 1.94 -6.96
N LEU A 129 15.81 3.10 -6.35
CA LEU A 129 16.29 4.29 -7.05
C LEU A 129 17.77 4.16 -7.42
N GLU A 130 18.59 3.63 -6.53
CA GLU A 130 20.03 3.41 -6.74
C GLU A 130 20.29 2.44 -7.90
N ASP A 131 19.48 1.37 -7.99
CA ASP A 131 19.54 0.39 -9.09
C ASP A 131 19.06 0.97 -10.45
N ASN A 132 18.39 2.13 -10.45
CA ASN A 132 17.77 2.72 -11.64
C ASN A 132 18.16 4.19 -11.83
N PRO A 133 19.32 4.49 -12.45
CA PRO A 133 19.83 5.87 -12.59
C PRO A 133 18.87 6.84 -13.28
N MET A 134 18.10 6.39 -14.29
CA MET A 134 17.07 7.21 -14.93
C MET A 134 15.93 7.57 -13.96
N LEU A 135 15.48 6.60 -13.15
CA LEU A 135 14.44 6.83 -12.16
C LEU A 135 14.94 7.75 -11.05
N MET A 136 16.21 7.60 -10.64
CA MET A 136 16.86 8.51 -9.70
C MET A 136 16.88 9.95 -10.22
N ALA A 137 17.24 10.16 -11.50
CA ALA A 137 17.24 11.48 -12.12
C ALA A 137 15.83 12.09 -12.17
N ALA A 138 14.82 11.31 -12.61
CA ALA A 138 13.44 11.75 -12.63
C ALA A 138 12.90 12.09 -11.23
N MET A 139 13.21 11.26 -10.23
CA MET A 139 12.79 11.51 -8.85
C MET A 139 13.40 12.80 -8.29
N ARG A 140 14.69 13.08 -8.61
CA ARG A 140 15.34 14.35 -8.24
C ARG A 140 14.63 15.55 -8.85
N GLU A 141 14.23 15.45 -10.12
CA GLU A 141 13.50 16.53 -10.79
C GLU A 141 12.16 16.80 -10.09
N VAL A 142 11.40 15.74 -9.78
CA VAL A 142 10.09 15.84 -9.11
C VAL A 142 10.20 16.49 -7.74
N VAL A 143 11.17 16.08 -6.89
CA VAL A 143 11.28 16.63 -5.52
C VAL A 143 11.77 18.08 -5.47
N HIS A 144 12.46 18.56 -6.51
CA HIS A 144 12.93 19.94 -6.60
C HIS A 144 11.95 20.89 -7.31
N ALA A 145 10.96 20.35 -8.00
CA ALA A 145 9.98 21.15 -8.71
C ALA A 145 8.88 21.69 -7.79
N THR A 146 8.48 22.94 -8.02
CA THR A 146 7.34 23.58 -7.34
C THR A 146 6.03 23.42 -8.12
N ASN A 147 6.11 22.96 -9.36
CA ASN A 147 4.99 22.72 -10.27
C ASN A 147 5.11 21.31 -10.87
N GLY A 148 4.06 20.86 -11.56
CA GLY A 148 4.07 19.56 -12.24
C GLY A 148 5.24 19.43 -13.23
N VAL A 149 5.95 18.30 -13.17
CA VAL A 149 7.06 17.94 -14.05
C VAL A 149 6.56 16.97 -15.12
N GLN A 150 6.91 17.22 -16.39
CA GLN A 150 6.66 16.27 -17.46
C GLN A 150 7.81 15.27 -17.54
N LEU A 151 7.56 14.03 -17.14
CA LEU A 151 8.52 12.94 -17.28
C LEU A 151 8.30 12.20 -18.59
N GLU A 152 9.38 11.69 -19.19
CA GLU A 152 9.26 10.83 -20.38
C GLU A 152 8.41 9.60 -20.05
N SER A 153 7.35 9.40 -20.85
CA SER A 153 6.62 8.15 -20.82
C SER A 153 7.50 7.09 -21.46
N LYS A 154 8.16 6.27 -20.65
CA LYS A 154 8.51 4.92 -21.13
C LYS A 154 7.16 4.29 -21.47
N LEU A 155 6.93 3.98 -22.74
CA LEU A 155 5.84 3.10 -23.18
C LEU A 155 6.05 1.77 -22.46
N ALA A 156 5.49 1.67 -21.26
CA ALA A 156 5.67 0.57 -20.35
C ALA A 156 4.74 -0.56 -20.81
N TYR A 157 5.36 -1.68 -21.21
CA TYR A 157 4.75 -2.99 -21.23
C TYR A 157 5.69 -3.96 -20.53
#